data_AF-A0A1R1LLR3-F1
#
_entry.id   AF-A0A1R1LLR3-F1
#
_cell.length_a   1.000
_cell.length_b   1.000
_cell.length_c   1.000
_cell.angle_alpha   90.00
_cell.angle_beta   90.00
_cell.angle_gamma   90.00
#
_symmetry.space_group_name_H-M   'P 1'
#
loop_
_entity.id
_entity.type
_entity.pdbx_description
1 polymer ?
#
loop_
_entity_poly.entity_id
_entity_poly.type
_entity_poly.pdbx_seq_one_letter_code
_entity_poly.pdbx_strand_id
1 'polypeptide(L)'
;MQLALKEGLTWVKVFPASLLGVGWFDAMRGPFPQATFVATGGMDAATAPGFLGAGVRVVAVGSALADPDQLPALAQLVAST
;
A
#
# COMPACT_ATOMS: atom_id res chain seq x y z
N MET A 1 -2.48 -11.65 9.92
CA MET A 1 -1.02 -11.86 9.73
C MET A 1 -0.56 -13.24 10.13
N GLN A 2 -0.63 -13.63 11.42
CA GLN A 2 -0.15 -14.94 11.88
C GLN A 2 -0.69 -16.13 11.05
N LEU A 3 -2.00 -16.17 10.79
CA LEU A 3 -2.60 -17.20 9.94
C LEU A 3 -2.03 -17.18 8.51
N ALA A 4 -1.99 -16.00 7.87
CA ALA A 4 -1.45 -15.88 6.51
C ALA A 4 -0.01 -16.41 6.41
N LEU A 5 0.86 -16.01 7.35
CA LEU A 5 2.25 -16.44 7.37
C LEU A 5 2.43 -17.91 7.71
N LYS A 6 1.58 -18.47 8.58
CA LYS A 6 1.56 -19.92 8.87
C LYS A 6 1.27 -20.74 7.60
N GLU A 7 0.40 -20.22 6.74
CA GLU A 7 0.08 -20.82 5.43
C GLU A 7 1.07 -20.43 4.32
N GLY A 8 2.20 -19.78 4.66
CA GLY A 8 3.21 -19.38 3.68
C GLY A 8 2.85 -18.17 2.81
N LEU A 9 1.74 -17.48 3.11
CA LEU A 9 1.28 -16.31 2.37
C LEU A 9 2.01 -15.05 2.87
N THR A 10 3.07 -14.66 2.16
CA THR A 10 3.92 -13.52 2.53
C THR A 10 3.48 -12.20 1.90
N TRP A 11 2.75 -12.22 0.79
CA TRP A 11 2.17 -11.02 0.17
C TRP A 11 0.76 -10.78 0.70
N VAL A 12 0.59 -9.73 1.50
CA VAL A 12 -0.67 -9.48 2.21
C VAL A 12 -1.25 -8.13 1.81
N LYS A 13 -2.48 -8.17 1.28
CA LYS A 13 -3.32 -6.99 1.08
C LYS A 13 -3.79 -6.44 2.43
N VAL A 14 -3.55 -5.16 2.63
CA VAL A 14 -3.95 -4.41 3.81
C VAL A 14 -5.05 -3.44 3.40
N PHE A 15 -6.24 -3.64 3.95
CA PHE A 15 -7.43 -2.86 3.60
C PHE A 15 -8.29 -2.59 4.84
N PRO A 16 -8.83 -1.37 5.03
CA PRO A 16 -8.57 -0.16 4.24
C PRO A 16 -7.29 0.56 4.69
N ALA A 17 -6.31 0.68 3.79
CA ALA A 17 -4.99 1.24 4.11
C ALA A 17 -5.03 2.72 4.51
N SER A 18 -5.92 3.52 3.90
CA SER A 18 -6.06 4.94 4.25
C SER A 18 -6.45 5.18 5.72
N LEU A 19 -7.27 4.30 6.29
CA LEU A 19 -7.70 4.40 7.69
C LEU A 19 -6.61 3.94 8.66
N LEU A 20 -5.84 2.92 8.27
CA LEU A 20 -4.74 2.40 9.08
C LEU A 20 -3.53 3.34 9.09
N GLY A 21 -3.31 4.05 7.99
CA GLY A 21 -2.19 4.98 7.82
C GLY A 21 -0.83 4.28 7.74
N VAL A 22 0.21 5.07 7.42
CA VAL A 22 1.57 4.56 7.24
C VAL A 22 2.17 3.97 8.53
N GLY A 23 1.78 4.50 9.70
CA GLY A 23 2.27 4.04 11.00
C GLY A 23 1.88 2.59 11.33
N TRP A 24 0.77 2.10 10.79
CA TRP A 24 0.40 0.69 10.94
C TRP A 24 1.41 -0.23 10.26
N PHE A 25 1.87 0.11 9.06
CA PHE A 25 2.83 -0.71 8.31
C PHE A 25 4.17 -0.75 9.03
N ASP A 26 4.60 0.36 9.62
CA ASP A 26 5.81 0.42 10.42
C ASP A 26 5.72 -0.47 11.66
N ALA A 27 4.63 -0.35 12.42
CA ALA A 27 4.38 -1.19 13.60
C ALA A 27 4.34 -2.70 13.28
N MET A 28 3.86 -3.07 12.09
CA MET A 28 3.73 -4.47 11.68
C MET A 28 5.03 -5.11 11.21
N ARG A 29 6.05 -4.34 10.85
CA ARG A 29 7.36 -4.89 10.46
C ARG A 29 8.10 -5.56 11.61
N GLY A 30 7.94 -5.04 12.83
CA GLY A 30 8.57 -5.63 14.02
C GLY A 30 8.18 -7.10 14.22
N PRO A 31 6.89 -7.42 14.38
CA PRO A 31 6.44 -8.79 14.58
C PRO A 31 6.38 -9.64 13.28
N PHE A 32 6.31 -9.02 12.10
CA PHE A 32 6.14 -9.72 10.82
C PHE A 32 7.15 -9.27 9.74
N PRO A 33 8.46 -9.35 9.97
CA PRO A 33 9.49 -8.87 9.03
C PRO A 33 9.48 -9.57 7.67
N GLN A 34 8.92 -10.78 7.59
CA GLN A 34 8.77 -11.56 6.35
C GLN A 34 7.56 -11.15 5.50
N ALA A 35 6.68 -10.29 6.01
CA ALA A 35 5.49 -9.86 5.29
C ALA A 35 5.82 -8.76 4.27
N THR A 36 5.35 -8.96 3.04
CA THR A 36 5.30 -7.94 2.00
C THR A 36 3.89 -7.37 1.92
N PHE A 37 3.76 -6.07 2.15
CA PHE A 37 2.45 -5.44 2.19
C PHE A 37 2.04 -4.78 0.87
N VAL A 38 0.76 -4.94 0.55
CA VAL A 38 0.06 -4.25 -0.54
C VAL A 38 -1.00 -3.34 0.09
N ALA A 39 -0.77 -2.03 0.10
CA ALA A 39 -1.72 -1.05 0.61
C ALA A 39 -2.89 -0.91 -0.37
N THR A 40 -4.13 -1.06 0.10
CA THR A 40 -5.33 -0.94 -0.73
C THR A 40 -6.45 -0.23 0.02
N GLY A 41 -7.25 0.55 -0.69
CA GLY A 41 -8.41 1.25 -0.15
C GLY A 41 -8.05 2.67 0.28
N GLY A 42 -8.65 3.65 -0.42
CA GLY A 42 -8.38 5.07 -0.24
C GLY A 42 -6.99 5.51 -0.69
N MET A 43 -6.42 4.84 -1.70
CA MET A 43 -5.11 5.16 -2.28
C MET A 43 -5.28 5.95 -3.58
N ASP A 44 -4.37 6.88 -3.82
CA ASP A 44 -4.34 7.80 -4.96
C ASP A 44 -2.90 8.28 -5.21
N ALA A 45 -2.68 9.17 -6.19
CA ALA A 45 -1.35 9.67 -6.53
C ALA A 45 -0.70 10.48 -5.39
N ALA A 46 -1.49 11.13 -4.53
CA ALA A 46 -0.99 11.97 -3.45
C ALA A 46 -0.57 11.15 -2.22
N THR A 47 -1.29 10.08 -1.92
CA THR A 47 -1.04 9.19 -0.77
C THR A 47 0.02 8.15 -1.08
N ALA A 48 0.09 7.65 -2.31
CA ALA A 48 0.98 6.55 -2.69
C ALA A 48 2.46 6.76 -2.30
N PRO A 49 3.10 7.95 -2.53
CA PRO A 49 4.48 8.18 -2.13
C PRO A 49 4.73 7.96 -0.63
N GLY A 50 3.79 8.38 0.21
CA GLY A 50 3.90 8.21 1.66
C GLY A 50 3.88 6.74 2.09
N PHE A 51 3.04 5.90 1.46
CA PHE A 51 3.01 4.46 1.75
C PHE A 51 4.24 3.74 1.17
N LEU A 52 4.69 4.12 -0.03
CA LEU A 52 5.89 3.54 -0.64
C LEU A 52 7.15 3.88 0.18
N GLY A 53 7.35 5.14 0.55
CA GLY A 53 8.42 5.56 1.48
C GLY A 53 8.24 4.97 2.88
N ALA A 54 6.98 4.73 3.25
CA ALA A 54 6.51 3.84 4.29
C ALA A 54 7.23 2.50 4.35
N GLY A 55 7.71 1.95 3.23
CA GLY A 55 8.22 0.59 3.03
C GLY A 55 7.12 -0.40 2.62
N VAL A 56 5.96 0.08 2.16
CA VAL A 56 4.96 -0.72 1.46
C VAL A 56 5.48 -1.03 0.06
N ARG A 57 5.30 -2.27 -0.42
CA ARG A 57 5.84 -2.68 -1.72
C ARG A 57 4.92 -2.37 -2.90
N VAL A 58 3.61 -2.34 -2.67
CA VAL A 58 2.62 -2.03 -3.71
C VAL A 58 1.53 -1.15 -3.13
N VAL A 59 1.17 -0.11 -3.86
CA VAL A 59 -0.05 0.68 -3.61
C VAL A 59 -1.06 0.33 -4.70
N ALA A 60 -2.21 -0.21 -4.32
CA ALA A 60 -3.28 -0.57 -5.24
C ALA A 60 -4.32 0.56 -5.30
N VAL A 61 -4.44 1.16 -6.48
CA VAL A 61 -5.35 2.27 -6.77
C VAL A 61 -6.61 1.73 -7.47
N GLY A 62 -7.79 2.17 -7.01
CA GLY A 62 -9.08 1.68 -7.51
C GLY A 62 -10.03 2.83 -7.82
N SER A 63 -10.77 3.32 -6.82
CA SER A 63 -11.76 4.39 -6.99
C SER A 63 -11.15 5.69 -7.53
N ALA A 64 -9.90 6.00 -7.19
CA ALA A 64 -9.20 7.17 -7.72
C ALA A 64 -9.00 7.12 -9.24
N LEU A 65 -9.05 5.94 -9.89
CA LEU A 65 -8.99 5.85 -11.36
C LEU A 65 -10.23 6.43 -12.06
N ALA A 66 -11.33 6.66 -11.33
CA ALA A 66 -12.51 7.33 -11.85
C ALA A 66 -12.39 8.86 -11.87
N ASP A 67 -11.35 9.42 -11.24
CA ASP A 67 -11.04 10.84 -11.25
C ASP A 67 -10.07 11.15 -12.42
N PRO A 68 -10.49 11.99 -13.40
CA PRO A 68 -9.64 12.35 -14.53
C PRO A 68 -8.30 12.97 -14.15
N ASP A 69 -8.22 13.65 -13.00
CA ASP A 69 -7.00 14.33 -12.55
C ASP A 69 -5.98 13.32 -11.98
N GLN A 70 -6.43 12.14 -11.57
CA GLN A 70 -5.56 11.11 -11.00
C GLN A 70 -4.75 10.36 -12.05
N LEU A 71 -5.29 10.13 -13.25
CA LEU A 71 -4.59 9.35 -14.28
C LEU A 71 -3.25 9.98 -14.69
N PRO A 72 -3.17 11.29 -15.02
CA PRO A 72 -1.88 11.93 -15.31
C PRO A 72 -0.92 11.91 -14.11
N ALA A 73 -1.43 12.12 -12.90
CA ALA A 73 -0.62 12.14 -11.68
C ALA A 73 -0.02 10.77 -11.36
N LEU A 74 -0.81 9.70 -11.50
CA LEU A 74 -0.35 8.31 -11.35
C LEU A 74 0.68 7.95 -12.41
N ALA A 75 0.49 8.38 -13.66
CA ALA A 75 1.45 8.14 -14.73
C ALA A 75 2.81 8.80 -14.44
N GLN A 76 2.80 10.04 -13.93
CA GLN A 76 4.02 10.73 -13.49
C GLN A 76 4.70 9.99 -12.32
N LEU A 77 3.92 9.54 -11.33
CA LEU A 77 4.45 8.79 -10.20
C LEU A 77 5.16 7.51 -10.64
N VAL A 78 4.54 6.73 -11.53
CA VAL A 78 5.13 5.49 -12.07
C VAL A 78 6.41 5.77 -12.84
N ALA A 79 6.50 6.87 -13.58
CA ALA A 79 7.72 7.25 -14.30
C ALA A 79 8.88 7.68 -13.37
N SER A 80 8.58 8.00 -12.10
CA SER A 80 9.54 8.50 -11.10
C SER A 80 9.99 7.46 -10.06
N THR A 81 9.44 6.24 -10.11
CA THR A 81 9.71 5.15 -9.17
C THR A 81 10.66 4.13 -9.79
#